data_AF-A0A410UMS3-F1
#
_entry.id   AF-A0A410UMS3-F1
#
_cell.length_a   1.000
_cell.length_b   1.000
_cell.length_c   1.000
_cell.angle_alpha   90.00
_cell.angle_beta   90.00
_cell.angle_gamma   90.00
#
_symmetry.space_group_name_H-M   'P 1'
#
loop_
_entity.id
_entity.type
_entity.pdbx_description
1 polymer ?
#
loop_
_entity_poly.entity_id
_entity_poly.type
_entity_poly.pdbx_seq_one_letter_code
_entity_poly.pdbx_strand_id
1 'polypeptide(L)'
;MPALARTLSDISNAQGGMERIKNTLLPRQYATYPILLTHAFCLLMPLGLIGTLGLWTPLGSTVAGFMFLAMLQMGNDLQNPFENREDDVPMTAITRTIEIDLRCFG
;
A
#
# COMPACT_ATOMS: atom_id res chain seq x y z
N MET A 1 35.49 7.39 19.66
CA MET A 1 34.68 6.19 19.97
C MET A 1 33.22 6.49 20.35
N PRO A 2 32.84 7.52 21.15
CA PRO A 2 31.43 7.72 21.52
C PRO A 2 30.55 8.32 20.41
N ALA A 3 31.11 9.10 19.49
CA ALA A 3 30.36 9.70 18.37
C ALA A 3 29.87 8.65 17.35
N LEU A 4 30.72 7.69 16.99
CA LEU A 4 30.39 6.62 16.04
C LEU A 4 29.36 5.63 16.62
N ALA A 5 29.44 5.36 17.92
CA ALA A 5 28.44 4.55 18.61
C ALA A 5 27.05 5.21 18.61
N ARG A 6 26.99 6.55 18.72
CA ARG A 6 25.72 7.29 18.64
C ARG A 6 25.10 7.23 17.25
N THR A 7 25.88 7.51 16.20
CA THR A 7 25.37 7.46 14.82
C THR A 7 24.90 6.06 14.42
N LEU A 8 25.61 5.00 14.85
CA LEU A 8 25.14 3.62 14.64
C LEU A 8 23.86 3.30 15.41
N SER A 9 23.74 3.81 16.64
CA SER A 9 22.52 3.67 17.43
C SER A 9 21.33 4.38 16.77
N ASP A 10 21.54 5.56 16.17
CA ASP A 10 20.49 6.32 15.49
C ASP A 10 20.00 5.59 14.22
N ILE A 11 20.92 5.03 13.43
CA ILE A 11 20.59 4.20 12.27
C ILE A 11 19.83 2.94 12.69
N SER A 12 20.32 2.24 13.72
CA SER A 12 19.66 1.03 14.23
C SER A 12 18.26 1.31 14.76
N ASN A 13 18.05 2.47 15.40
CA ASN A 13 16.74 2.87 15.92
C ASN A 13 15.78 3.21 14.77
N ALA A 14 16.25 3.90 13.73
CA ALA A 14 15.46 4.17 12.53
C ALA A 14 15.08 2.87 11.79
N GLN A 15 16.02 1.93 11.65
CA GLN A 15 15.79 0.62 11.06
C GLN A 15 14.75 -0.19 11.85
N GLY A 16 14.88 -0.26 13.18
CA GLY A 16 13.90 -0.94 14.04
C GLY A 16 12.52 -0.29 13.98
N GLY A 17 12.45 1.03 13.81
CA GLY A 17 11.19 1.74 13.55
C GLY A 17 10.52 1.29 12.25
N MET A 18 11.27 1.21 11.15
CA MET A 18 10.76 0.74 9.86
C MET A 18 10.34 -0.73 9.90
N GLU A 19 11.10 -1.58 10.60
CA GLU A 19 10.71 -2.98 10.82
C GLU A 19 9.43 -3.11 11.65
N ARG A 20 9.21 -2.25 12.65
CA ARG A 20 7.95 -2.25 13.43
C ARG A 20 6.77 -1.82 12.56
N ILE A 21 6.92 -0.81 11.72
CA ILE A 21 5.87 -0.38 10.78
C ILE A 21 5.57 -1.50 9.77
N LYS A 22 6.61 -2.17 9.25
CA LYS A 22 6.46 -3.31 8.35
C LYS A 22 5.84 -4.54 9.03
N ASN A 23 6.18 -4.80 10.29
CA ASN A 23 5.69 -5.96 11.05
C ASN A 23 4.35 -5.70 11.75
N THR A 24 3.84 -4.46 11.79
CA THR A 24 2.39 -4.19 11.99
C THR A 24 1.61 -4.59 10.74
N LEU A 25 1.77 -5.85 10.33
CA LEU A 25 0.90 -6.50 9.39
C LEU A 25 -0.49 -6.55 10.04
N LEU A 26 -1.41 -5.76 9.51
CA LEU A 26 -2.82 -5.90 9.83
C LEU A 26 -3.18 -7.40 9.70
N PRO A 27 -3.87 -7.99 10.68
CA PRO A 27 -4.17 -9.42 10.66
C PRO A 27 -4.81 -9.79 9.33
N ARG A 28 -4.43 -10.93 8.73
CA ARG A 28 -4.90 -11.37 7.39
C ARG A 28 -6.40 -11.19 7.15
N GLN A 29 -7.21 -11.30 8.22
CA GLN A 29 -8.65 -11.07 8.17
C GLN A 29 -9.02 -9.66 7.70
N TYR A 30 -8.29 -8.62 8.13
CA TYR A 30 -8.49 -7.22 7.73
C TYR A 30 -8.17 -6.93 6.26
N ALA A 31 -7.33 -7.74 5.61
CA ALA A 31 -7.09 -7.64 4.17
C ALA A 31 -8.22 -8.30 3.35
N THR A 32 -8.85 -9.34 3.89
CA THR A 32 -9.90 -10.10 3.18
C THR A 32 -11.27 -9.41 3.22
N TYR A 33 -11.64 -8.77 4.33
CA TYR A 33 -12.97 -8.12 4.46
C TYR A 33 -13.25 -7.05 3.39
N PRO A 34 -12.33 -6.11 3.09
CA PRO A 34 -12.56 -5.09 2.06
C PRO A 34 -12.76 -5.70 0.68
N ILE A 35 -11.99 -6.74 0.33
CA ILE A 35 -12.12 -7.44 -0.95
C ILE A 35 -13.51 -8.06 -1.08
N LEU A 36 -13.94 -8.76 -0.03
CA LEU A 36 -15.23 -9.46 0.01
C LEU A 36 -16.40 -8.47 -0.05
N LEU A 37 -16.31 -7.35 0.69
CA LEU A 37 -17.33 -6.30 0.69
C LEU A 37 -17.41 -5.59 -0.66
N THR A 38 -16.28 -5.23 -1.27
CA THR A 38 -16.24 -4.56 -2.58
C THR A 38 -16.83 -5.45 -3.68
N HIS A 39 -16.52 -6.75 -3.68
CA HIS A 39 -17.11 -7.69 -4.63
C HIS A 39 -18.61 -7.86 -4.42
N ALA A 40 -19.05 -8.02 -3.17
CA ALA A 40 -20.48 -8.09 -2.84
C ALA A 40 -21.22 -6.81 -3.28
N PHE A 41 -20.62 -5.65 -3.07
CA PHE A 41 -21.17 -4.35 -3.48
C PHE A 41 -21.26 -4.23 -5.01
N CYS A 42 -20.21 -4.63 -5.74
CA CYS A 42 -20.21 -4.62 -7.20
C CYS A 42 -21.29 -5.55 -7.79
N LEU A 43 -21.60 -6.68 -7.13
CA LEU A 43 -22.66 -7.60 -7.56
C LEU A 43 -24.07 -7.08 -7.22
N LEU A 44 -24.25 -6.42 -6.07
CA LEU A 44 -25.54 -5.87 -5.65
C LEU A 44 -25.90 -4.58 -6.38
N MET A 45 -24.90 -3.78 -6.79
CA MET A 45 -25.08 -2.51 -7.49
C MET A 45 -25.98 -2.59 -8.74
N PRO A 46 -25.76 -3.49 -9.72
CA PRO A 46 -26.63 -3.59 -10.89
C PRO A 46 -28.08 -3.99 -10.54
N LEU A 47 -28.28 -4.79 -9.49
CA LEU A 47 -29.62 -5.16 -9.02
C LEU A 47 -30.38 -3.96 -8.44
N GLY A 48 -29.68 -3.03 -7.77
CA GLY A 48 -30.27 -1.78 -7.28
C GLY A 48 -30.56 -0.75 -8.38
N LEU A 49 -29.76 -0.76 -9.45
CA LEU A 49 -29.87 0.21 -10.54
C LEU A 49 -30.87 -0.20 -11.65
N ILE A 50 -31.30 -1.46 -11.69
CA ILE A 50 -32.15 -1.98 -12.78
C ILE A 50 -33.48 -1.22 -12.91
N GLY A 51 -34.01 -0.71 -11.80
CA GLY A 51 -35.24 0.08 -11.79
C GLY A 51 -35.09 1.51 -12.32
N THR A 52 -33.88 2.08 -12.36
CA THR A 52 -33.67 3.49 -12.73
C THR A 52 -33.11 3.66 -14.15
N LEU A 53 -32.18 2.80 -14.58
CA LEU A 53 -31.45 2.97 -15.85
C LEU A 53 -31.82 1.96 -16.94
N GLY A 54 -32.57 0.90 -16.63
CA GLY A 54 -32.95 -0.14 -17.60
C GLY A 54 -31.75 -0.71 -18.36
N LEU A 55 -31.73 -0.61 -19.70
CA LEU A 55 -30.66 -1.11 -20.58
C LEU A 55 -29.29 -0.40 -20.40
N TRP A 56 -29.24 0.77 -19.78
CA TRP A 56 -27.98 1.50 -19.50
C TRP A 56 -27.32 1.06 -18.19
N THR A 57 -27.99 0.24 -17.39
CA THR A 57 -27.45 -0.29 -16.13
C THR A 57 -26.09 -0.97 -16.23
N PRO A 58 -25.79 -1.85 -17.21
CA PRO A 58 -24.48 -2.48 -17.29
C PRO A 58 -23.36 -1.47 -17.55
N LEU A 59 -23.65 -0.37 -18.27
CA LEU A 59 -22.65 0.66 -18.54
C LEU A 59 -22.31 1.43 -17.25
N GLY A 60 -23.34 1.87 -16.52
CA GLY A 60 -23.16 2.60 -15.26
C GLY A 60 -22.52 1.75 -14.16
N SER A 61 -22.93 0.48 -14.05
CA SER A 61 -22.37 -0.43 -13.05
C SER A 61 -20.92 -0.80 -13.32
N THR A 62 -20.52 -0.90 -14.60
CA THR A 62 -19.11 -1.17 -14.97
C THR A 62 -18.20 0.00 -14.57
N VAL A 63 -18.61 1.24 -14.84
CA VAL A 63 -17.82 2.43 -14.46
C VAL A 63 -17.70 2.57 -12.95
N ALA A 64 -18.81 2.44 -12.22
CA ALA A 64 -18.79 2.50 -10.76
C ALA A 64 -18.02 1.32 -10.15
N GLY A 65 -18.17 0.10 -10.68
CA GLY A 65 -17.44 -1.08 -10.25
C GLY A 65 -15.94 -0.92 -10.45
N PHE A 66 -15.51 -0.38 -11.60
CA PHE A 66 -14.11 -0.05 -11.85
C PHE A 66 -13.57 0.94 -10.82
N MET A 67 -14.33 1.99 -10.48
CA MET A 67 -13.92 2.96 -9.47
C MET A 67 -13.74 2.34 -8.07
N PHE A 68 -14.67 1.48 -7.64
CA PHE A 68 -14.56 0.79 -6.35
C PHE A 68 -13.41 -0.22 -6.31
N LEU A 69 -13.15 -0.93 -7.42
CA LEU A 69 -12.01 -1.84 -7.53
C LEU A 69 -10.68 -1.07 -7.51
N ALA A 70 -10.59 0.08 -8.19
CA ALA A 70 -9.42 0.95 -8.13
C ALA A 70 -9.17 1.47 -6.72
N MET A 71 -10.23 1.86 -6.00
CA MET A 71 -10.14 2.29 -4.60
C MET A 71 -9.64 1.16 -3.68
N LEU A 72 -10.13 -0.07 -3.89
CA LEU A 72 -9.66 -1.24 -3.14
C LEU A 72 -8.16 -1.50 -3.38
N GLN A 73 -7.71 -1.40 -4.63
CA GLN A 73 -6.30 -1.56 -4.98
C GLN A 73 -5.42 -0.51 -4.31
N MET A 74 -5.81 0.77 -4.39
CA MET A 74 -5.09 1.86 -3.71
C MET A 74 -5.01 1.63 -2.20
N GLY A 75 -6.08 1.15 -1.58
CA GLY A 75 -6.10 0.81 -0.16
C GLY A 75 -5.12 -0.32 0.19
N ASN A 76 -4.98 -1.32 -0.68
CA ASN A 76 -4.04 -2.42 -0.49
C ASN A 76 -2.57 -1.98 -0.70
N ASP A 77 -2.33 -1.06 -1.65
CA ASP A 77 -1.00 -0.51 -1.92
C ASP A 77 -0.52 0.35 -0.74
N LEU A 78 -1.41 1.19 -0.18
CA LEU A 78 -1.12 1.98 1.02
C LEU A 78 -0.84 1.13 2.28
N GLN A 79 -1.34 -0.10 2.35
CA GLN A 79 -1.10 -1.01 3.47
C GLN A 79 0.31 -1.62 3.46
N ASN A 80 0.99 -1.64 2.31
CA ASN A 80 2.28 -2.31 2.15
C ASN A 80 3.33 -1.40 1.48
N PRO A 81 3.72 -0.27 2.10
CA PRO A 81 4.56 0.76 1.48
C PRO A 81 6.05 0.39 1.30
N PHE A 82 6.43 -0.86 1.60
CA PHE A 82 7.83 -1.33 1.65
C PHE A 82 8.02 -2.64 0.86
N GLU A 83 7.21 -2.91 -0.16
CA GLU A 83 7.33 -4.08 -1.05
C GLU A 83 8.25 -3.83 -2.27
N ASN A 84 8.82 -2.62 -2.40
CA ASN A 84 9.63 -2.19 -3.54
C ASN A 84 8.85 -2.15 -4.87
N ARG A 85 7.57 -1.79 -4.83
CA ARG A 85 6.80 -1.41 -6.03
C ARG A 85 7.15 0.01 -6.47
N GLU A 86 6.71 0.40 -7.67
CA GLU A 86 7.02 1.73 -8.23
C GLU A 86 6.48 2.88 -7.35
N ASP A 87 5.40 2.62 -6.60
CA ASP A 87 4.72 3.58 -5.74
C ASP A 87 5.19 3.51 -4.27
N ASP A 88 6.13 2.61 -3.95
CA ASP A 88 6.63 2.35 -2.60
C ASP A 88 7.80 3.24 -2.23
N VAL A 89 8.18 3.23 -0.94
CA VAL A 89 9.39 3.90 -0.47
C VAL A 89 10.62 3.27 -1.13
N PRO A 90 11.48 4.05 -1.83
CA PRO A 90 12.58 3.50 -2.61
C PRO A 90 13.77 3.14 -1.73
N MET A 91 13.67 2.03 -1.01
CA MET A 91 14.70 1.54 -0.09
C MET A 91 16.04 1.34 -0.80
N THR A 92 16.02 0.81 -2.03
CA THR A 92 17.23 0.64 -2.85
C THR A 92 17.92 1.97 -3.18
N ALA A 93 17.15 3.04 -3.42
CA ALA A 93 17.72 4.36 -3.71
C ALA A 93 18.34 4.99 -2.45
N ILE A 94 17.72 4.79 -1.30
CA ILE A 94 18.25 5.22 0.00
C ILE A 94 19.57 4.49 0.29
N THR A 95 19.59 3.16 0.17
CA THR A 95 20.83 2.37 0.37
C THR A 95 21.93 2.75 -0.62
N ARG A 96 21.59 3.00 -1.89
CA ARG A 96 22.55 3.45 -2.90
C ARG A 96 23.13 4.82 -2.58
N THR A 97 22.32 5.74 -2.07
CA THR A 97 22.81 7.06 -1.63
C THR A 97 23.82 6.93 -0.49
N ILE A 98 23.53 6.08 0.49
CA ILE A 98 24.45 5.78 1.60
C ILE A 98 25.75 5.14 1.08
N GLU A 99 25.65 4.21 0.12
CA GLU A 99 26.83 3.58 -0.49
C GLU A 99 27.73 4.60 -1.21
N ILE A 100 27.14 5.52 -1.97
CA ILE A 100 27.89 6.58 -2.67
C ILE A 100 28.58 7.50 -1.66
N ASP A 101 27.88 7.90 -0.60
CA ASP A 101 28.42 8.77 0.45
C ASP A 101 29.64 8.13 1.14
N LEU A 102 29.55 6.85 1.49
CA LEU A 102 30.65 6.09 2.07
C LEU A 102 31.86 5.93 1.14
N ARG A 103 31.62 5.77 -0.18
CA ARG A 103 32.71 5.70 -1.18
C ARG A 103 33.37 7.05 -1.45
N CYS A 104 32.63 8.15 -1.28
CA CYS A 104 33.14 9.51 -1.51
C CYS A 104 33.98 10.03 -0.33
N PHE A 105 33.70 9.52 0.88
CA PHE A 105 34.41 9.89 2.10
C PHE A 105 35.69 9.08 2.37
N GLY A 106 35.89 7.95 1.68
CA GLY A 106 37.10 7.11 1.76
C GLY A 106 38.12 7.49 0.69
#